data_AF-A0A497USZ8-F1
#
_entry.id   AF-A0A497USZ8-F1
#
_cell.length_a   1.000
_cell.length_b   1.000
_cell.length_c   1.000
_cell.angle_alpha   90.00
_cell.angle_beta   90.00
_cell.angle_gamma   90.00
#
_symmetry.space_group_name_H-M   'P 1'
#
loop_
_entity.id
_entity.type
_entity.pdbx_description
1 polymer ?
#
loop_
_entity_poly.entity_id
_entity_poly.type
_entity_poly.pdbx_seq_one_letter_code
_entity_poly.pdbx_strand_id
1 'polypeptide(L)'
;MEFKYNSPILYFVNIFKDVNLNAEIRQYLSLGFEENTSSICNVDNDKGIIYLNDVVYSFESFFYQVLHHELATSQALIDHYLIQNAEKMKDYIKYLQSDLQYIINNNPETFYKFPSFIYFITEIRDYVNNKFISNPGKQLVLSIPNFNVLKTNYTNDDELLHLVLGYLKGQNEKREKIMPDDDFEFLISTIKAYISNKTTEVGDRRIKEVKISRQLLSFTFWVLHKHLYGRRPRKADFLALIKQLFVNFDGTGSDPFYKKFGSKSQVTYKGLAFIPQIIKQELEDRN
;
A
#
# COMPACT_ATOMS: atom_id res chain seq x y z
N MET A 1 -2.35 38.10 8.63
CA MET A 1 -2.98 37.57 9.86
C MET A 1 -2.13 36.40 10.31
N GLU A 2 -1.29 36.58 11.33
CA GLU A 2 -0.55 35.46 11.93
C GLU A 2 -1.54 34.64 12.76
N PHE A 3 -1.87 33.43 12.31
CA PHE A 3 -2.52 32.44 13.15
C PHE A 3 -1.49 31.88 14.14
N LYS A 4 -1.18 32.65 15.19
CA LYS A 4 -0.36 32.19 16.32
C LYS A 4 -1.23 31.39 17.30
N TYR A 5 -1.58 30.16 16.94
CA TYR A 5 -2.11 29.15 17.86
C TYR A 5 -1.54 27.79 17.45
N ASN A 6 -1.39 26.88 18.43
CA ASN A 6 -0.95 25.49 18.23
C ASN A 6 -1.65 24.90 17.00
N SER A 7 -0.95 24.88 15.86
CA SER A 7 -1.58 24.49 14.60
C SER A 7 -2.14 23.08 14.79
N PRO A 8 -3.42 22.83 14.50
CA PRO A 8 -4.03 21.52 14.72
C PRO A 8 -3.29 20.44 13.94
N ILE A 9 -2.56 20.82 12.89
CA ILE A 9 -1.77 19.92 12.07
C ILE A 9 -0.28 20.14 12.25
N LEU A 10 0.16 20.83 13.30
CA LEU A 10 1.57 21.17 13.54
C LEU A 10 2.44 19.92 13.57
N TYR A 11 1.96 18.85 14.19
CA TYR A 11 2.65 17.56 14.22
C TYR A 11 2.90 17.02 12.81
N PHE A 12 1.86 16.97 11.97
CA PHE A 12 1.99 16.57 10.57
C PHE A 12 2.94 17.53 9.83
N VAL A 13 2.74 18.83 9.95
CA VAL A 13 3.60 19.85 9.32
C VAL A 13 5.07 19.68 9.71
N ASN A 14 5.38 19.37 10.97
CA ASN A 14 6.76 19.20 11.44
C ASN A 14 7.38 17.92 10.86
N ILE A 15 6.68 16.78 10.95
CA ILE A 15 7.13 15.52 10.32
C ILE A 15 7.43 15.69 8.83
N PHE A 16 6.71 16.59 8.15
CA PHE A 16 6.81 16.81 6.72
C PHE A 16 7.71 18.00 6.32
N LYS A 17 8.17 18.84 7.26
CA LYS A 17 9.01 20.00 6.93
C LYS A 17 10.49 19.66 6.88
N ASP A 18 10.92 18.69 7.66
CA ASP A 18 12.29 18.22 7.60
C ASP A 18 12.40 17.15 6.51
N VAL A 19 12.97 17.58 5.39
CA VAL A 19 13.32 16.80 4.17
C VAL A 19 14.24 15.59 4.49
N ASN A 20 14.55 15.36 5.76
CA ASN A 20 15.36 14.28 6.28
C ASN A 20 14.55 13.41 7.25
N LEU A 21 13.41 12.88 6.76
CA LEU A 21 12.55 11.94 7.48
C LEU A 21 13.37 10.85 8.20
N ASN A 22 14.49 10.41 7.64
CA ASN A 22 15.39 9.41 8.24
C ASN A 22 16.15 9.88 9.50
N ALA A 23 16.42 11.17 9.65
CA ALA A 23 17.09 11.76 10.81
C ALA A 23 16.08 12.16 11.89
N GLU A 24 14.94 12.72 11.49
CA GLU A 24 13.87 13.07 12.43
C GLU A 24 13.12 11.84 12.95
N ILE A 25 12.84 10.83 12.11
CA ILE A 25 12.29 9.56 12.61
C ILE A 25 13.22 9.01 13.69
N ARG A 26 14.55 9.06 13.54
CA ARG A 26 15.46 8.65 14.64
C ARG A 26 15.30 9.49 15.91
N GLN A 27 15.06 10.80 15.79
CA GLN A 27 14.92 11.72 16.92
C GLN A 27 13.55 11.58 17.63
N TYR A 28 12.49 11.30 16.89
CA TYR A 28 11.15 10.98 17.42
C TYR A 28 11.09 9.55 17.98
N LEU A 29 11.74 8.61 17.31
CA LEU A 29 11.93 7.25 17.82
C LEU A 29 12.76 7.29 19.10
N SER A 30 13.87 8.04 19.16
CA SER A 30 14.66 8.14 20.41
C SER A 30 13.85 8.70 21.57
N LEU A 31 13.01 9.72 21.35
CA LEU A 31 12.12 10.25 22.41
C LEU A 31 11.08 9.22 22.88
N GLY A 32 10.45 8.48 21.96
CA GLY A 32 9.50 7.41 22.32
C GLY A 32 10.15 6.15 22.93
N PHE A 33 11.44 5.92 22.68
CA PHE A 33 12.19 4.76 23.16
C PHE A 33 13.01 5.02 24.42
N GLU A 34 13.43 6.26 24.69
CA GLU A 34 14.03 6.67 25.95
C GLU A 34 13.06 6.48 27.13
N GLU A 35 11.74 6.62 26.89
CA GLU A 35 10.71 6.30 27.89
C GLU A 35 10.49 4.80 28.11
N ASN A 36 10.92 3.92 27.18
CA ASN A 36 10.61 2.48 27.18
C ASN A 36 11.83 1.54 27.36
N THR A 37 12.98 2.05 27.86
CA THR A 37 14.19 1.26 28.17
C THR A 37 14.78 0.41 27.03
N SER A 38 14.31 0.59 25.80
CA SER A 38 14.67 -0.23 24.64
C SER A 38 15.56 0.58 23.69
N SER A 39 16.81 0.17 23.49
CA SER A 39 17.71 0.85 22.56
C SER A 39 17.41 0.46 21.11
N ILE A 40 17.35 1.45 20.21
CA ILE A 40 17.28 1.22 18.76
C ILE A 40 18.61 0.60 18.30
N CYS A 41 18.56 -0.64 17.80
CA CYS A 41 19.75 -1.34 17.30
C CYS A 41 20.00 -1.01 15.81
N ASN A 42 18.93 -0.86 15.02
CA ASN A 42 19.03 -0.53 13.60
C ASN A 42 17.71 0.07 13.08
N VAL A 43 17.80 0.88 12.02
CA VAL A 43 16.64 1.41 11.27
C VAL A 43 16.89 1.14 9.78
N ASP A 44 16.08 0.26 9.20
CA ASP A 44 16.02 0.10 7.75
C ASP A 44 15.19 1.24 7.17
N ASN A 45 15.88 2.31 6.80
CA ASN A 45 15.28 3.53 6.28
C ASN A 45 14.44 3.25 5.03
N ASP A 46 14.81 2.29 4.19
CA ASP A 46 14.12 2.03 2.92
C ASP A 46 12.82 1.26 3.15
N LYS A 47 12.79 0.37 4.14
CA LYS A 47 11.61 -0.43 4.50
C LYS A 47 10.74 0.18 5.60
N GLY A 48 11.22 1.23 6.26
CA GLY A 48 10.59 1.73 7.47
C GLY A 48 10.52 0.64 8.55
N ILE A 49 11.61 -0.11 8.78
CA ILE A 49 11.63 -1.16 9.80
C ILE A 49 12.57 -0.74 10.93
N ILE A 50 12.11 -0.87 12.17
CA ILE A 50 12.86 -0.53 13.37
C ILE A 50 13.18 -1.83 14.10
N TYR A 51 14.46 -2.02 14.43
CA TYR A 51 14.95 -3.17 15.17
C TYR A 51 15.25 -2.74 16.61
N LEU A 52 14.52 -3.31 17.57
CA LEU A 52 14.71 -3.09 19.01
C LEU A 52 15.06 -4.41 19.68
N ASN A 53 16.29 -4.58 20.17
CA ASN A 53 16.71 -5.76 20.93
C ASN A 53 16.18 -7.08 20.32
N ASP A 54 16.40 -7.28 19.02
CA ASP A 54 15.97 -8.43 18.20
C ASP A 54 14.46 -8.54 17.86
N VAL A 55 13.64 -7.56 18.21
CA VAL A 55 12.23 -7.44 17.80
C VAL A 55 12.08 -6.49 16.61
N VAL A 56 11.33 -6.93 15.60
CA VAL A 56 11.09 -6.20 14.34
C VAL A 56 9.76 -5.45 14.42
N TYR A 57 9.81 -4.13 14.33
CA TYR A 57 8.62 -3.28 14.24
C TYR A 57 8.54 -2.67 12.83
N SER A 58 7.37 -2.71 12.21
CA SER A 58 7.14 -1.91 11.01
C SER A 58 6.82 -0.48 11.42
N PHE A 59 7.23 0.47 10.57
CA PHE A 59 6.94 1.88 10.74
C PHE A 59 5.43 2.08 10.88
N GLU A 60 4.60 1.39 10.08
CA GLU A 60 3.16 1.47 10.24
C GLU A 60 2.70 0.97 11.61
N SER A 61 3.18 -0.18 12.10
CA SER A 61 2.67 -0.73 13.36
C SER A 61 2.98 0.14 14.58
N PHE A 62 4.14 0.81 14.60
CA PHE A 62 4.52 1.70 15.70
C PHE A 62 3.94 3.10 15.56
N PHE A 63 4.11 3.75 14.40
CA PHE A 63 3.61 5.10 14.19
C PHE A 63 2.08 5.17 14.12
N TYR A 64 1.39 4.09 13.77
CA TYR A 64 -0.08 4.13 13.70
C TYR A 64 -0.72 4.55 15.02
N GLN A 65 -0.21 4.09 16.17
CA GLN A 65 -0.74 4.54 17.47
C GLN A 65 -0.44 6.02 17.74
N VAL A 66 0.78 6.47 17.45
CA VAL A 66 1.16 7.89 17.62
C VAL A 66 0.33 8.78 16.69
N LEU A 67 0.16 8.39 15.44
CA LEU A 67 -0.63 9.13 14.45
C LEU A 67 -2.12 9.18 14.82
N HIS A 68 -2.66 8.13 15.46
CA HIS A 68 -4.01 8.15 16.03
C HIS A 68 -4.12 9.09 17.22
N HIS A 69 -3.13 9.09 18.11
CA HIS A 69 -3.08 10.04 19.21
C HIS A 69 -3.04 11.48 18.70
N GLU A 70 -2.19 11.75 17.72
CA GLU A 70 -2.04 13.06 17.11
C GLU A 70 -3.29 13.48 16.33
N LEU A 71 -3.95 12.55 15.63
CA LEU A 71 -5.26 12.81 15.02
C LEU A 71 -6.28 13.26 16.07
N ALA A 72 -6.35 12.58 17.22
CA ALA A 72 -7.27 12.97 18.29
C ALA A 72 -6.93 14.36 18.86
N THR A 73 -5.63 14.66 19.04
CA THR A 73 -5.15 15.98 19.45
C THR A 73 -5.52 17.06 18.43
N SER A 74 -5.32 16.80 17.13
CA SER A 74 -5.74 17.68 16.03
C SER A 74 -7.23 17.98 16.08
N GLN A 75 -8.06 16.94 16.25
CA GLN A 75 -9.51 17.07 16.34
C GLN A 75 -9.95 17.92 17.54
N ALA A 76 -9.32 17.72 18.70
CA ALA A 76 -9.58 18.51 19.90
C ALA A 76 -9.19 20.00 19.74
N LEU A 77 -8.07 20.28 19.08
CA LEU A 77 -7.64 21.65 18.77
C LEU A 77 -8.60 22.34 17.78
N ILE A 78 -9.06 21.61 16.75
CA ILE A 78 -10.06 22.09 15.80
C ILE A 78 -11.37 22.43 16.52
N ASP A 79 -11.86 21.53 17.38
CA ASP A 79 -13.05 21.75 18.19
C ASP A 79 -12.92 23.00 19.03
N HIS A 80 -11.84 23.10 19.81
CA HIS A 80 -11.61 24.22 20.70
C HIS A 80 -11.66 25.56 19.96
N TYR A 81 -10.96 25.65 18.82
CA TYR A 81 -10.92 26.87 18.03
C TYR A 81 -12.29 27.22 17.42
N LEU A 82 -12.94 26.27 16.75
CA LEU A 82 -14.20 26.51 16.03
C LEU A 82 -15.39 26.76 16.95
N ILE A 83 -15.39 26.16 18.15
CA ILE A 83 -16.42 26.43 19.17
C ILE A 83 -16.28 27.86 19.71
N GLN A 84 -15.05 28.33 19.95
CA GLN A 84 -14.79 29.66 20.49
C GLN A 84 -14.90 30.79 19.45
N ASN A 85 -14.73 30.48 18.16
CA ASN A 85 -14.65 31.45 17.06
C ASN A 85 -15.56 31.03 15.90
N ALA A 86 -16.82 30.71 16.18
CA ALA A 86 -17.77 30.22 15.19
C ALA A 86 -17.93 31.17 13.99
N GLU A 87 -17.80 32.48 14.22
CA GLU A 87 -17.86 33.52 13.19
C GLU A 87 -16.69 33.47 12.20
N LYS A 88 -15.54 32.90 12.60
CA LYS A 88 -14.33 32.74 11.76
C LYS A 88 -14.24 31.37 11.11
N MET A 89 -15.25 30.52 11.26
CA MET A 89 -15.22 29.13 10.80
C MET A 89 -14.82 29.02 9.32
N LYS A 90 -15.39 29.86 8.46
CA LYS A 90 -15.10 29.83 7.02
C LYS A 90 -13.63 30.10 6.71
N ASP A 91 -13.05 31.12 7.35
CA ASP A 91 -11.65 31.51 7.12
C ASP A 91 -10.70 30.46 7.68
N TYR A 92 -11.05 29.88 8.83
CA TYR A 92 -10.28 28.80 9.45
C TYR A 92 -10.28 27.51 8.62
N ILE A 93 -11.44 27.08 8.12
CA ILE A 93 -11.54 25.90 7.23
C ILE A 93 -10.72 26.11 5.96
N LYS A 94 -10.76 27.32 5.37
CA LYS A 94 -9.95 27.65 4.19
C LYS A 94 -8.45 27.61 4.49
N TYR A 95 -8.06 28.12 5.65
CA TYR A 95 -6.68 28.04 6.14
C TYR A 95 -6.24 26.58 6.31
N LEU A 96 -7.03 25.76 7.02
CA LEU A 96 -6.76 24.34 7.23
C LEU A 96 -6.66 23.56 5.92
N GLN A 97 -7.54 23.85 4.96
CA GLN A 97 -7.47 23.25 3.62
C GLN A 97 -6.14 23.57 2.93
N SER A 98 -5.70 24.82 3.03
CA SER A 98 -4.46 25.28 2.39
C SER A 98 -3.24 24.61 3.02
N ASP A 99 -3.22 24.46 4.35
CA ASP A 99 -2.13 23.78 5.04
C ASP A 99 -2.11 22.27 4.74
N LEU A 100 -3.26 21.58 4.78
CA LEU A 100 -3.36 20.17 4.41
C LEU A 100 -2.94 19.94 2.94
N GLN A 101 -3.38 20.81 2.03
CA GLN A 101 -2.98 20.73 0.63
C GLN A 101 -1.50 21.03 0.42
N TYR A 102 -0.93 21.97 1.19
CA TYR A 102 0.50 22.26 1.18
C TYR A 102 1.31 21.03 1.59
N ILE A 103 0.91 20.34 2.65
CA ILE A 103 1.55 19.09 3.08
C ILE A 103 1.55 18.08 1.93
N ILE A 104 0.38 17.83 1.34
CA ILE A 104 0.19 16.87 0.22
C ILE A 104 1.11 17.20 -0.96
N ASN A 105 1.14 18.48 -1.37
CA ASN A 105 1.84 18.89 -2.57
C ASN A 105 3.36 18.91 -2.41
N ASN A 106 3.87 19.18 -1.21
CA ASN A 106 5.31 19.31 -0.97
C ASN A 106 5.99 18.02 -0.52
N ASN A 107 5.21 16.98 -0.18
CA ASN A 107 5.75 15.72 0.36
C ASN A 107 5.31 14.45 -0.38
N PRO A 108 5.27 14.45 -1.72
CA PRO A 108 4.74 13.32 -2.47
C PRO A 108 5.53 12.03 -2.21
N GLU A 109 6.86 12.10 -2.12
CA GLU A 109 7.73 10.95 -1.83
C GLU A 109 7.43 10.30 -0.49
N THR A 110 7.16 11.10 0.55
CA THR A 110 6.77 10.59 1.86
C THR A 110 5.44 9.86 1.80
N PHE A 111 4.47 10.37 1.05
CA PHE A 111 3.18 9.69 0.87
C PHE A 111 3.26 8.45 -0.01
N TYR A 112 4.23 8.38 -0.92
CA TYR A 112 4.54 7.13 -1.63
C TYR A 112 5.15 6.08 -0.71
N LYS A 113 6.05 6.49 0.18
CA LYS A 113 6.76 5.60 1.10
C LYS A 113 5.91 5.16 2.29
N PHE A 114 5.06 6.05 2.78
CA PHE A 114 4.21 5.83 3.95
C PHE A 114 2.76 6.27 3.65
N PRO A 115 2.00 5.47 2.86
CA PRO A 115 0.64 5.82 2.46
C PRO A 115 -0.32 6.05 3.63
N SER A 116 -0.05 5.43 4.78
CA SER A 116 -0.83 5.61 6.02
C SER A 116 -0.96 7.07 6.44
N PHE A 117 0.00 7.95 6.12
CA PHE A 117 -0.17 9.37 6.43
C PHE A 117 -1.31 10.04 5.64
N ILE A 118 -1.58 9.59 4.41
CA ILE A 118 -2.73 10.10 3.65
C ILE A 118 -4.03 9.80 4.37
N TYR A 119 -4.14 8.61 4.97
CA TYR A 119 -5.30 8.25 5.77
C TYR A 119 -5.57 9.29 6.88
N PHE A 120 -4.57 9.63 7.70
CA PHE A 120 -4.74 10.61 8.77
C PHE A 120 -5.07 12.02 8.26
N ILE A 121 -4.45 12.46 7.16
CA ILE A 121 -4.77 13.73 6.51
C ILE A 121 -6.23 13.75 6.01
N THR A 122 -6.72 12.64 5.46
CA THR A 122 -8.12 12.52 5.03
C THR A 122 -9.10 12.44 6.19
N GLU A 123 -8.73 11.81 7.30
CA GLU A 123 -9.56 11.76 8.51
C GLU A 123 -9.77 13.15 9.10
N ILE A 124 -8.77 14.04 9.07
CA ILE A 124 -8.93 15.44 9.49
C ILE A 124 -9.93 16.18 8.60
N ARG A 125 -9.83 16.01 7.27
CA ARG A 125 -10.80 16.57 6.31
C ARG A 125 -12.21 16.08 6.63
N ASP A 126 -12.36 14.76 6.78
CA ASP A 126 -13.67 14.13 6.96
C ASP A 126 -14.29 14.51 8.30
N TYR A 127 -13.49 14.59 9.35
CA TYR A 127 -13.90 15.11 10.65
C TYR A 127 -14.50 16.52 10.55
N VAL A 128 -13.79 17.45 9.90
CA VAL A 128 -14.25 18.83 9.75
C VAL A 128 -15.52 18.90 8.91
N ASN A 129 -15.56 18.19 7.78
CA ASN A 129 -16.71 18.15 6.89
C ASN A 129 -17.96 17.61 7.62
N ASN A 130 -17.81 16.50 8.32
CA ASN A 130 -18.94 15.83 8.98
C ASN A 130 -19.46 16.61 10.19
N LYS A 131 -18.56 17.24 10.96
CA LYS A 131 -18.94 17.89 12.22
C LYS A 131 -19.37 19.34 12.06
N PHE A 132 -18.75 20.09 11.16
CA PHE A 132 -18.94 21.55 11.08
C PHE A 132 -19.59 22.04 9.79
N ILE A 133 -19.64 21.22 8.73
CA ILE A 133 -20.11 21.66 7.41
C ILE A 133 -21.36 20.89 6.98
N SER A 134 -22.53 21.50 7.17
CA SER A 134 -23.81 20.89 6.75
C SER A 134 -24.13 21.09 5.26
N ASN A 135 -23.46 22.02 4.57
CA ASN A 135 -23.69 22.30 3.16
C ASN A 135 -22.61 21.62 2.28
N PRO A 136 -23.00 20.65 1.41
CA PRO A 136 -22.05 19.93 0.56
C PRO A 136 -21.19 20.83 -0.34
N GLY A 137 -21.73 21.97 -0.81
CA GLY A 137 -21.00 22.89 -1.69
C GLY A 137 -19.92 23.73 -0.98
N LYS A 138 -19.76 23.59 0.33
CA LYS A 138 -18.76 24.30 1.14
C LYS A 138 -17.77 23.36 1.83
N GLN A 139 -17.75 22.08 1.45
CA GLN A 139 -16.87 21.09 2.03
C GLN A 139 -15.39 21.45 1.81
N LEU A 140 -14.57 21.09 2.79
CA LEU A 140 -13.13 21.05 2.66
C LEU A 140 -12.78 19.96 1.64
N VAL A 141 -12.17 20.37 0.53
CA VAL A 141 -11.76 19.46 -0.56
C VAL A 141 -10.24 19.45 -0.65
N LEU A 142 -9.67 18.25 -0.63
CA LEU A 142 -8.25 18.03 -0.87
C LEU A 142 -8.08 17.40 -2.25
N SER A 143 -7.22 17.98 -3.08
CA SER A 143 -6.73 17.37 -4.30
C SER A 143 -5.65 16.38 -3.91
N ILE A 144 -6.05 15.13 -3.72
CA ILE A 144 -5.12 14.04 -3.39
C ILE A 144 -4.59 13.50 -4.73
N PRO A 145 -3.29 13.66 -5.03
CA PRO A 145 -2.66 12.95 -6.13
C PRO A 145 -3.00 11.47 -6.06
N ASN A 146 -3.05 10.80 -7.21
CA ASN A 146 -3.25 9.35 -7.21
C ASN A 146 -1.97 8.67 -6.69
N PHE A 147 -1.77 8.67 -5.36
CA PHE A 147 -0.67 8.00 -4.68
C PHE A 147 -0.76 6.47 -4.83
N ASN A 148 -1.84 5.96 -5.43
CA ASN A 148 -1.94 4.58 -5.92
C ASN A 148 -0.93 4.23 -7.01
N VAL A 149 -0.22 5.22 -7.58
CA VAL A 149 0.99 4.93 -8.35
C VAL A 149 2.10 4.61 -7.37
N LEU A 150 2.05 3.40 -6.81
CA LEU A 150 3.24 2.71 -6.36
C LEU A 150 4.22 2.69 -7.56
N LYS A 151 5.09 3.69 -7.67
CA LYS A 151 6.45 3.45 -8.12
C LYS A 151 7.11 2.66 -6.99
N THR A 152 6.70 1.40 -6.89
CA THR A 152 7.28 0.46 -5.96
C THR A 152 8.70 0.18 -6.40
N ASN A 153 9.63 0.86 -5.75
CA ASN A 153 10.91 0.25 -5.47
C ASN A 153 10.64 -0.83 -4.40
N TYR A 154 10.17 -2.01 -4.81
CA TYR A 154 10.18 -3.16 -3.90
C TYR A 154 11.63 -3.44 -3.54
N THR A 155 11.91 -3.56 -2.24
CA THR A 155 13.28 -3.71 -1.73
C THR A 155 13.91 -5.06 -2.10
N ASN A 156 13.09 -6.07 -2.41
CA ASN A 156 13.52 -7.34 -2.99
C ASN A 156 12.36 -8.08 -3.69
N ASP A 157 12.71 -9.09 -4.48
CA ASP A 157 11.75 -9.89 -5.25
C ASP A 157 10.81 -10.75 -4.37
N ASP A 158 11.24 -11.08 -3.14
CA ASP A 158 10.49 -11.87 -2.16
C ASP A 158 9.24 -11.12 -1.67
N GLU A 159 9.38 -9.83 -1.39
CA GLU A 159 8.29 -8.98 -0.95
C GLU A 159 7.24 -8.81 -2.06
N LEU A 160 7.68 -8.57 -3.29
CA LEU A 160 6.82 -8.51 -4.47
C LEU A 160 6.05 -9.82 -4.67
N LEU A 161 6.70 -10.96 -4.49
CA LEU A 161 6.08 -12.28 -4.58
C LEU A 161 4.93 -12.43 -3.57
N HIS A 162 5.17 -12.12 -2.30
CA HIS A 162 4.13 -12.23 -1.28
C HIS A 162 3.01 -11.21 -1.47
N LEU A 163 3.31 -10.02 -1.97
CA LEU A 163 2.33 -8.97 -2.21
C LEU A 163 1.39 -9.31 -3.39
N VAL A 164 1.92 -9.95 -4.45
CA VAL A 164 1.11 -10.37 -5.61
C VAL A 164 0.45 -11.73 -5.39
N LEU A 165 1.17 -12.71 -4.86
CA LEU A 165 0.72 -14.10 -4.78
C LEU A 165 0.15 -14.49 -3.41
N GLY A 166 0.44 -13.75 -2.34
CA GLY A 166 0.13 -14.16 -0.96
C GLY A 166 -1.35 -14.46 -0.71
N TYR A 167 -2.25 -13.77 -1.41
CA TYR A 167 -3.69 -14.03 -1.31
C TYR A 167 -4.09 -15.45 -1.76
N LEU A 168 -3.27 -16.15 -2.55
CA LEU A 168 -3.53 -17.53 -2.99
C LEU A 168 -3.52 -18.51 -1.80
N LYS A 169 -2.80 -18.18 -0.71
CA LYS A 169 -2.86 -18.92 0.57
C LYS A 169 -4.15 -18.63 1.35
N GLY A 170 -4.92 -17.63 0.94
CA GLY A 170 -6.14 -17.17 1.62
C GLY A 170 -7.40 -17.91 1.21
N GLN A 171 -8.54 -17.27 1.48
CA GLN A 171 -9.87 -17.74 1.10
C GLN A 171 -10.49 -16.84 0.01
N ASN A 172 -11.27 -17.44 -0.88
CA ASN A 172 -12.03 -16.69 -1.91
C ASN A 172 -13.33 -16.09 -1.33
N GLU A 173 -14.15 -15.47 -2.19
CA GLU A 173 -15.42 -14.86 -1.80
C GLU A 173 -16.44 -15.85 -1.22
N LYS A 174 -16.27 -17.14 -1.51
CA LYS A 174 -17.08 -18.25 -0.99
C LYS A 174 -16.50 -18.87 0.29
N ARG A 175 -15.46 -18.26 0.87
CA ARG A 175 -14.69 -18.77 2.02
C ARG A 175 -13.99 -20.10 1.76
N GLU A 176 -13.76 -20.45 0.50
CA GLU A 176 -13.00 -21.64 0.14
C GLU A 176 -11.51 -21.31 0.09
N LYS A 177 -10.68 -22.20 0.63
CA LYS A 177 -9.21 -22.10 0.50
C LYS A 177 -8.83 -22.03 -0.98
N ILE A 178 -8.14 -20.98 -1.39
CA ILE A 178 -7.80 -20.75 -2.81
C ILE A 178 -6.78 -21.79 -3.30
N MET A 179 -5.74 -22.02 -2.51
CA MET A 179 -4.68 -23.00 -2.78
C MET A 179 -4.28 -23.69 -1.47
N PRO A 180 -4.03 -25.00 -1.46
CA PRO A 180 -3.44 -25.68 -0.30
C PRO A 180 -2.09 -25.06 0.10
N ASP A 181 -1.78 -25.05 1.39
CA ASP A 181 -0.55 -24.41 1.89
C ASP A 181 0.71 -25.03 1.26
N ASP A 182 0.76 -26.36 1.12
CA ASP A 182 1.88 -27.06 0.49
C ASP A 182 2.09 -26.68 -0.97
N ASP A 183 1.01 -26.43 -1.72
CA ASP A 183 1.06 -25.99 -3.12
C ASP A 183 1.46 -24.52 -3.23
N PHE A 184 1.07 -23.70 -2.25
CA PHE A 184 1.48 -22.31 -2.16
C PHE A 184 2.97 -22.19 -1.85
N GLU A 185 3.50 -22.93 -0.88
CA GLU A 185 4.94 -22.92 -0.57
C GLU A 185 5.76 -23.41 -1.77
N PHE A 186 5.28 -24.44 -2.48
CA PHE A 186 5.89 -24.91 -3.72
C PHE A 186 5.88 -23.85 -4.84
N LEU A 187 4.76 -23.13 -5.00
CA LEU A 187 4.68 -22.02 -5.94
C LEU A 187 5.73 -20.96 -5.62
N ILE A 188 5.76 -20.51 -4.36
CA ILE A 188 6.67 -19.45 -3.92
C ILE A 188 8.13 -19.88 -4.13
N SER A 189 8.52 -21.07 -3.68
CA SER A 189 9.89 -21.55 -3.85
C SER A 189 10.31 -21.66 -5.31
N THR A 190 9.39 -22.13 -6.18
CA THR A 190 9.68 -22.30 -7.61
C THR A 190 9.87 -20.96 -8.31
N ILE A 191 8.99 -19.98 -8.03
CA ILE A 191 9.16 -18.65 -8.64
C ILE A 191 10.39 -17.94 -8.08
N LYS A 192 10.69 -18.06 -6.78
CA LYS A 192 11.93 -17.54 -6.17
C LYS A 192 13.18 -18.10 -6.84
N ALA A 193 13.20 -19.41 -7.08
CA ALA A 193 14.28 -20.05 -7.83
C ALA A 193 14.39 -19.41 -9.22
N TYR A 194 13.33 -19.42 -10.02
CA TYR A 194 13.35 -18.81 -11.35
C TYR A 194 13.84 -17.35 -11.38
N ILE A 195 13.43 -16.54 -10.39
CA ILE A 195 13.90 -15.16 -10.29
C ILE A 195 15.42 -15.12 -10.06
N SER A 196 15.91 -15.87 -9.07
CA SER A 196 17.30 -15.87 -8.61
C SER A 196 18.27 -16.49 -9.62
N ASN A 197 17.90 -17.61 -10.24
CA ASN A 197 18.82 -18.43 -11.04
C ASN A 197 18.27 -18.85 -12.42
N LYS A 198 17.08 -18.36 -12.81
CA LYS A 198 16.41 -18.68 -14.08
C LYS A 198 16.09 -20.16 -14.27
N THR A 199 16.03 -20.95 -13.19
CA THR A 199 15.58 -22.35 -13.25
C THR A 199 14.12 -22.40 -13.65
N THR A 200 13.83 -23.14 -14.73
CA THR A 200 12.46 -23.40 -15.21
C THR A 200 12.01 -24.84 -14.92
N GLU A 201 12.83 -25.63 -14.23
CA GLU A 201 12.51 -27.02 -13.90
C GLU A 201 11.52 -27.08 -12.74
N VAL A 202 10.41 -27.78 -12.97
CA VAL A 202 9.29 -27.90 -12.02
C VAL A 202 9.17 -29.34 -11.47
N GLY A 203 10.01 -30.25 -11.97
CA GLY A 203 9.88 -31.69 -11.75
C GLY A 203 8.53 -32.24 -12.23
N ASP A 204 8.10 -33.36 -11.65
CA ASP A 204 6.80 -33.98 -11.95
C ASP A 204 5.64 -33.33 -11.16
N ARG A 205 5.94 -32.38 -10.27
CA ARG A 205 4.94 -31.74 -9.41
C ARG A 205 4.24 -30.60 -10.15
N ARG A 206 2.91 -30.60 -10.12
CA ARG A 206 2.05 -29.54 -10.67
C ARG A 206 0.92 -29.22 -9.72
N ILE A 207 0.53 -27.95 -9.68
CA ILE A 207 -0.60 -27.44 -8.90
C ILE A 207 -1.87 -27.77 -9.66
N LYS A 208 -2.71 -28.61 -9.06
CA LYS A 208 -3.91 -29.17 -9.69
C LYS A 208 -5.15 -28.31 -9.47
N GLU A 209 -5.30 -27.76 -8.28
CA GLU A 209 -6.49 -27.05 -7.86
C GLU A 209 -6.16 -25.64 -7.39
N VAL A 210 -6.79 -24.66 -8.03
CA VAL A 210 -6.80 -23.27 -7.59
C VAL A 210 -8.23 -22.76 -7.69
N LYS A 211 -8.83 -22.36 -6.56
CA LYS A 211 -10.24 -21.96 -6.48
C LYS A 211 -10.47 -20.50 -6.89
N ILE A 212 -9.87 -20.09 -8.01
CA ILE A 212 -10.11 -18.82 -8.70
C ILE A 212 -10.20 -19.06 -10.20
N SER A 213 -10.73 -18.08 -10.94
CA SER A 213 -10.80 -18.20 -12.40
C SER A 213 -9.39 -18.26 -13.02
N ARG A 214 -9.26 -19.03 -14.10
CA ARG A 214 -8.02 -19.11 -14.90
C ARG A 214 -7.56 -17.74 -15.40
N GLN A 215 -8.52 -16.87 -15.71
CA GLN A 215 -8.27 -15.50 -16.17
C GLN A 215 -7.66 -14.65 -15.06
N LEU A 216 -8.20 -14.72 -13.84
CA LEU A 216 -7.62 -14.04 -12.69
C LEU A 216 -6.22 -14.59 -12.39
N LEU A 217 -6.04 -15.92 -12.39
CA LEU A 217 -4.72 -16.54 -12.17
C LEU A 217 -3.68 -16.08 -13.22
N SER A 218 -4.05 -16.09 -14.51
CA SER A 218 -3.21 -15.59 -15.60
C SER A 218 -2.88 -14.10 -15.43
N PHE A 219 -3.86 -13.31 -15.01
CA PHE A 219 -3.67 -11.88 -14.78
C PHE A 219 -2.77 -11.61 -13.57
N THR A 220 -2.91 -12.36 -12.48
CA THR A 220 -2.01 -12.31 -11.31
C THR A 220 -0.55 -12.50 -11.71
N PHE A 221 -0.24 -13.51 -12.53
CA PHE A 221 1.12 -13.71 -13.03
C PHE A 221 1.57 -12.65 -14.03
N TRP A 222 0.64 -12.03 -14.76
CA TRP A 222 0.98 -10.87 -15.59
C TRP A 222 1.35 -9.65 -14.75
N VAL A 223 0.66 -9.39 -13.64
CA VAL A 223 1.02 -8.33 -12.69
C VAL A 223 2.41 -8.58 -12.14
N LEU A 224 2.68 -9.80 -11.67
CA LEU A 224 4.02 -10.19 -11.20
C LEU A 224 5.09 -9.98 -12.29
N HIS A 225 4.83 -10.46 -13.51
CA HIS A 225 5.73 -10.28 -14.66
C HIS A 225 6.01 -8.80 -14.94
N LYS A 226 4.97 -7.95 -14.94
CA LYS A 226 5.08 -6.52 -15.19
C LYS A 226 5.98 -5.82 -14.17
N HIS A 227 5.86 -6.19 -12.89
CA HIS A 227 6.68 -5.60 -11.84
C HIS A 227 8.13 -6.12 -11.83
N LEU A 228 8.36 -7.39 -12.18
CA LEU A 228 9.70 -7.97 -12.28
C LEU A 228 10.48 -7.53 -13.54
N TYR A 229 9.79 -7.37 -14.67
CA TYR A 229 10.43 -7.27 -15.99
C TYR A 229 9.93 -6.10 -16.84
N GLY A 230 9.01 -5.29 -16.32
CA GLY A 230 8.37 -4.21 -17.07
C GLY A 230 7.28 -4.68 -18.03
N ARG A 231 6.72 -3.74 -18.81
CA ARG A 231 5.54 -3.98 -19.67
C ARG A 231 5.86 -4.82 -20.92
N ARG A 232 7.09 -4.79 -21.42
CA ARG A 232 7.56 -5.51 -22.62
C ARG A 232 9.08 -5.72 -22.55
N PRO A 233 9.61 -6.84 -23.07
CA PRO A 233 8.91 -7.98 -23.69
C PRO A 233 8.40 -9.01 -22.67
N ARG A 234 7.37 -9.79 -23.05
CA ARG A 234 6.91 -10.95 -22.26
C ARG A 234 7.98 -12.02 -22.31
N LYS A 235 8.45 -12.47 -21.15
CA LYS A 235 9.50 -13.48 -21.02
C LYS A 235 8.93 -14.87 -21.31
N ALA A 236 9.30 -15.46 -22.45
CA ALA A 236 8.72 -16.71 -22.93
C ALA A 236 8.96 -17.89 -21.96
N ASP A 237 10.14 -17.93 -21.35
CA ASP A 237 10.55 -18.84 -20.30
C ASP A 237 9.70 -18.69 -19.02
N PHE A 238 9.42 -17.45 -18.59
CA PHE A 238 8.51 -17.22 -17.47
C PHE A 238 7.10 -17.75 -17.77
N LEU A 239 6.57 -17.47 -18.96
CA LEU A 239 5.25 -17.95 -19.35
C LEU A 239 5.19 -19.48 -19.48
N ALA A 240 6.27 -20.10 -19.96
CA ALA A 240 6.40 -21.55 -20.03
C ALA A 240 6.40 -22.18 -18.63
N LEU A 241 7.15 -21.59 -17.69
CA LEU A 241 7.16 -22.01 -16.29
C LEU A 241 5.76 -21.96 -15.67
N ILE A 242 5.03 -20.84 -15.82
CA ILE A 242 3.66 -20.73 -15.30
C ILE A 242 2.74 -21.79 -15.91
N LYS A 243 2.88 -22.07 -17.20
CA LYS A 243 2.10 -23.11 -17.87
C LYS A 243 2.43 -24.52 -17.36
N GLN A 244 3.70 -24.79 -17.05
CA GLN A 244 4.13 -26.07 -16.46
C GLN A 244 3.61 -26.22 -15.02
N LEU A 245 3.66 -25.16 -14.22
CA LEU A 245 3.25 -25.16 -12.82
C LEU A 245 1.78 -25.53 -12.60
N PHE A 246 0.86 -25.11 -13.48
CA PHE A 246 -0.57 -25.25 -13.25
C PHE A 246 -1.28 -26.12 -14.30
N VAL A 247 -2.04 -27.10 -13.82
CA VAL A 247 -2.95 -27.90 -14.66
C VAL A 247 -4.06 -27.04 -15.28
N ASN A 248 -4.44 -25.93 -14.62
CA ASN A 248 -5.45 -24.98 -15.12
C ASN A 248 -5.14 -24.41 -16.52
N PHE A 249 -3.89 -24.48 -16.99
CA PHE A 249 -3.49 -24.01 -18.31
C PHE A 249 -3.39 -25.12 -19.37
N ASP A 250 -3.69 -26.37 -19.02
CA ASP A 250 -3.72 -27.48 -19.96
C ASP A 250 -4.76 -27.25 -21.07
N GLY A 251 -4.46 -27.74 -22.28
CA GLY A 251 -5.29 -27.55 -23.47
C GLY A 251 -5.26 -26.13 -24.06
N THR A 252 -4.59 -25.16 -23.43
CA THR A 252 -4.31 -23.87 -24.07
C THR A 252 -3.05 -23.99 -24.93
N GLY A 253 -3.16 -23.76 -26.25
CA GLY A 253 -1.98 -23.64 -27.10
C GLY A 253 -1.05 -22.53 -26.57
N SER A 254 0.26 -22.63 -26.83
CA SER A 254 1.22 -21.61 -26.36
C SER A 254 0.90 -20.22 -26.92
N ASP A 255 0.42 -20.14 -28.16
CA ASP A 255 0.03 -18.88 -28.82
C ASP A 255 -1.21 -18.21 -28.18
N PRO A 256 -2.34 -18.93 -27.95
CA PRO A 256 -3.48 -18.40 -27.21
C PRO A 256 -3.16 -17.94 -25.79
N PHE A 257 -2.35 -18.71 -25.04
CA PHE A 257 -1.94 -18.34 -23.69
C PHE A 257 -1.09 -17.07 -23.73
N TYR A 258 -0.09 -17.04 -24.60
CA TYR A 258 0.77 -15.89 -24.78
C TYR A 258 -0.01 -14.63 -25.14
N LYS A 259 -0.97 -14.70 -26.08
CA LYS A 259 -1.80 -13.55 -26.49
C LYS A 259 -2.73 -13.05 -25.38
N LYS A 260 -3.33 -13.96 -24.61
CA LYS A 260 -4.32 -13.65 -23.56
C LYS A 260 -3.71 -13.38 -22.18
N PHE A 261 -2.40 -13.59 -22.01
CA PHE A 261 -1.68 -13.29 -20.77
C PHE A 261 -1.83 -11.79 -20.42
N GLY A 262 -2.39 -11.50 -19.25
CA GLY A 262 -2.67 -10.12 -18.82
C GLY A 262 -3.93 -9.48 -19.41
N SER A 263 -4.83 -10.24 -20.03
CA SER A 263 -6.06 -9.68 -20.62
C SER A 263 -7.06 -9.23 -19.54
N LYS A 264 -7.07 -7.93 -19.22
CA LYS A 264 -8.00 -7.30 -18.25
C LYS A 264 -9.47 -7.55 -18.57
N SER A 265 -9.84 -7.60 -19.86
CA SER A 265 -11.24 -7.71 -20.33
C SER A 265 -11.94 -9.00 -19.91
N GLN A 266 -11.21 -10.02 -19.46
CA GLN A 266 -11.75 -11.31 -19.07
C GLN A 266 -11.69 -11.56 -17.56
N VAL A 267 -11.28 -10.55 -16.78
CA VAL A 267 -11.16 -10.66 -15.31
C VAL A 267 -12.31 -9.91 -14.66
N THR A 268 -13.25 -10.66 -14.08
CA THR A 268 -14.28 -10.10 -13.20
C THR A 268 -13.69 -9.92 -11.81
N TYR A 269 -13.44 -8.67 -11.39
CA TYR A 269 -12.82 -8.35 -10.08
C TYR A 269 -13.68 -7.50 -9.15
N LYS A 270 -14.72 -6.85 -9.68
CA LYS A 270 -15.62 -6.02 -8.87
C LYS A 270 -16.32 -6.90 -7.82
N GLY A 271 -16.18 -6.55 -6.55
CA GLY A 271 -16.72 -7.31 -5.42
C GLY A 271 -15.81 -8.39 -4.86
N LEU A 272 -14.63 -8.64 -5.44
CA LEU A 272 -13.67 -9.63 -4.93
C LEU A 272 -12.73 -8.97 -3.91
N ALA A 273 -13.18 -8.91 -2.66
CA ALA A 273 -12.43 -8.30 -1.56
C ALA A 273 -11.07 -8.97 -1.33
N PHE A 274 -10.97 -10.29 -1.55
CA PHE A 274 -9.76 -11.09 -1.34
C PHE A 274 -8.61 -10.80 -2.31
N ILE A 275 -8.87 -10.09 -3.42
CA ILE A 275 -7.83 -9.74 -4.40
C ILE A 275 -6.97 -8.59 -3.85
N PRO A 276 -5.64 -8.70 -3.86
CA PRO A 276 -4.74 -7.63 -3.44
C PRO A 276 -4.93 -6.32 -4.22
N GLN A 277 -4.65 -5.20 -3.56
CA GLN A 277 -4.80 -3.89 -4.16
C GLN A 277 -3.92 -3.69 -5.41
N ILE A 278 -2.70 -4.26 -5.43
CA ILE A 278 -1.81 -4.22 -6.60
C ILE A 278 -2.47 -4.79 -7.86
N ILE A 279 -3.28 -5.85 -7.72
CA ILE A 279 -3.96 -6.50 -8.84
C ILE A 279 -5.18 -5.67 -9.24
N LYS A 280 -5.92 -5.13 -8.25
CA LYS A 280 -7.07 -4.26 -8.49
C LYS A 280 -6.68 -2.99 -9.25
N GLN A 281 -5.60 -2.34 -8.86
CA GLN A 281 -5.04 -1.16 -9.53
C GLN A 281 -4.75 -1.47 -11.00
N GLU A 282 -4.08 -2.58 -11.27
CA GLU A 282 -3.80 -3.01 -12.63
C GLU A 282 -5.05 -3.32 -13.45
N LEU A 283 -6.18 -3.65 -12.82
CA LEU A 283 -7.47 -3.84 -13.50
C LEU A 283 -8.25 -2.55 -13.69
N GLU A 284 -8.01 -1.55 -12.84
CA GLU A 284 -8.65 -0.23 -12.84
C GLU A 284 -7.95 0.76 -13.77
N ASP A 285 -6.64 0.63 -13.96
CA ASP A 285 -5.82 1.42 -14.89
C ASP A 285 -6.29 1.19 -16.34
N ARG A 286 -7.32 1.93 -16.74
CA ARG A 286 -7.71 2.19 -18.12
C ARG A 286 -6.90 3.38 -18.61
N ASN A 287 -5.77 3.08 -19.27
CA ASN A 287 -5.15 3.91 -20.29
C ASN A 287 -4.38 3.00 -21.24
#